data_AF-A0A660M696-F1
#
_entry.id   AF-A0A660M696-F1
#
_cell.length_a   1.000
_cell.length_b   1.000
_cell.length_c   1.000
_cell.angle_alpha   90.00
_cell.angle_beta   90.00
_cell.angle_gamma   90.00
#
_symmetry.space_group_name_H-M   'P 1'
#
loop_
_entity.id
_entity.type
_entity.pdbx_description
1 polymer ?
#
loop_
_entity_poly.entity_id
_entity_poly.type
_entity_poly.pdbx_seq_one_letter_code
_entity_poly.pdbx_strand_id
1 'polypeptide(L)'
;MFGLRKSNAKSSARRQIALKGVRDGILLLPQNNYRAILSVSALNFELRSEDEQDAIIDTYESFLNSIGWPIQILVRTREIDMDGYL
;
A
#
# COMPACT_ATOMS: atom_id res chain seq x y z
N MET A 1 -9.47 -0.24 -31.41
CA MET A 1 -9.77 -1.59 -30.89
C MET A 1 -8.43 -2.33 -30.73
N PHE A 2 -7.78 -2.26 -29.56
CA PHE A 2 -6.49 -2.92 -29.32
C PHE A 2 -6.71 -4.15 -28.44
N GLY A 3 -6.92 -5.30 -29.08
CA GLY A 3 -6.98 -6.58 -28.40
C GLY A 3 -5.57 -7.03 -27.99
N LEU A 4 -5.34 -7.20 -26.69
CA LEU A 4 -4.13 -7.82 -26.16
C LEU A 4 -4.07 -9.28 -26.63
N ARG A 5 -3.12 -9.59 -27.53
CA ARG A 5 -2.81 -10.96 -27.94
C ARG A 5 -2.27 -11.75 -26.74
N LYS A 6 -2.99 -12.80 -26.34
CA LYS A 6 -2.55 -13.75 -25.31
C LYS A 6 -1.32 -14.51 -25.79
N SER A 7 -0.20 -14.38 -25.09
CA SER A 7 1.02 -15.15 -25.37
C SER A 7 0.90 -16.56 -24.78
N ASN A 8 1.21 -17.58 -25.58
CA ASN A 8 1.11 -19.01 -25.21
C ASN A 8 2.40 -19.58 -24.60
N ALA A 9 3.36 -18.73 -24.22
CA ALA A 9 4.56 -19.20 -23.53
C ALA A 9 4.24 -19.46 -22.06
N LYS A 10 4.59 -20.65 -21.54
CA LYS A 10 4.55 -20.96 -20.09
C LYS A 10 5.60 -20.12 -19.35
N SER A 11 5.32 -18.83 -19.22
CA SER A 11 6.05 -17.94 -18.32
C SER A 11 5.54 -18.19 -16.92
N SER A 12 6.44 -18.47 -15.98
CA SER A 12 6.09 -18.45 -14.55
C SER A 12 5.36 -17.14 -14.24
N ALA A 13 4.22 -17.19 -13.54
CA ALA A 13 3.50 -15.99 -13.10
C ALA A 13 4.40 -15.04 -12.28
N ARG A 14 5.49 -15.57 -11.70
CA ARG A 14 6.54 -14.77 -11.06
C ARG A 14 7.24 -13.79 -12.00
N ARG A 15 7.28 -14.04 -13.31
CA ARG A 15 7.82 -13.07 -14.29
C ARG A 15 6.89 -11.87 -14.51
N GLN A 16 5.60 -11.97 -14.19
CA GLN A 16 4.68 -10.83 -14.21
C GLN A 16 4.85 -9.94 -12.97
N ILE A 17 5.26 -10.51 -11.85
CA ILE A 17 5.48 -9.79 -10.59
C ILE A 17 6.97 -9.46 -10.53
N ALA A 18 7.35 -8.25 -10.90
CA ALA A 18 8.74 -7.79 -10.91
C ALA A 18 9.33 -7.69 -9.48
N LEU A 19 9.58 -8.82 -8.83
CA LEU A 19 10.09 -8.93 -7.46
C LEU A 19 11.25 -9.92 -7.41
N LYS A 20 12.42 -9.45 -6.97
CA LYS A 20 13.63 -10.26 -6.81
C LYS A 20 13.63 -11.05 -5.50
N GLY A 21 13.04 -10.50 -4.45
CA GLY A 21 12.98 -11.14 -3.14
C GLY A 21 12.51 -10.20 -2.05
N VAL A 22 12.58 -10.67 -0.81
CA VAL A 22 12.28 -9.88 0.40
C VAL A 22 13.42 -10.09 1.38
N ARG A 23 13.90 -9.01 1.99
CA ARG A 23 14.93 -9.05 3.04
C ARG A 23 14.58 -8.03 4.10
N ASP A 24 14.52 -8.46 5.36
CA ASP A 24 14.27 -7.61 6.52
C ASP A 24 13.00 -6.73 6.36
N GLY A 25 11.93 -7.28 5.77
CA GLY A 25 10.67 -6.58 5.51
C GLY A 25 10.68 -5.64 4.31
N ILE A 26 11.80 -5.53 3.58
CA ILE A 26 11.93 -4.70 2.38
C ILE A 26 11.84 -5.56 1.13
N LEU A 27 10.99 -5.15 0.19
CA LEU A 27 10.90 -5.78 -1.12
C LEU A 27 12.07 -5.34 -2.00
N LEU A 28 12.79 -6.31 -2.54
CA LEU A 28 13.85 -6.13 -3.53
C LEU A 28 13.21 -6.19 -4.92
N LEU A 29 13.22 -5.08 -5.65
CA LEU A 29 12.70 -4.99 -7.01
C LEU A 29 13.86 -5.02 -8.03
N PRO A 30 13.58 -5.30 -9.31
CA PRO A 30 14.54 -5.10 -10.39
C PRO A 30 15.15 -3.69 -10.43
N GLN A 31 16.34 -3.58 -11.05
CA GLN A 31 17.10 -2.32 -11.15
C GLN A 31 17.47 -1.67 -9.80
N ASN A 32 17.68 -2.47 -8.75
CA ASN A 32 18.03 -1.98 -7.40
C ASN A 32 17.00 -1.01 -6.82
N ASN A 33 15.73 -1.18 -7.19
CA ASN A 33 14.62 -0.50 -6.55
C ASN A 33 14.21 -1.25 -5.29
N TYR A 34 13.74 -0.50 -4.30
CA TYR A 34 13.31 -1.04 -3.01
C TYR A 34 11.92 -0.54 -2.68
N ARG A 35 11.14 -1.33 -1.95
CA ARG A 35 9.82 -0.92 -1.48
C ARG A 35 9.53 -1.50 -0.10
N ALA A 36 9.14 -0.64 0.83
CA ALA A 36 8.50 -1.05 2.07
C ALA A 36 6.98 -0.96 1.91
N ILE A 37 6.25 -1.84 2.60
CA ILE A 37 4.79 -1.77 2.71
C ILE A 37 4.48 -1.58 4.19
N LEU A 38 3.76 -0.50 4.50
CA LEU A 38 3.33 -0.18 5.85
C LEU A 38 1.84 -0.48 5.98
N SER A 39 1.49 -1.26 7.01
CA SER A 39 0.10 -1.45 7.40
C SER A 39 -0.25 -0.41 8.45
N VAL A 40 -1.34 0.31 8.25
CA VAL A 40 -1.86 1.32 9.18
C VAL A 40 -3.30 1.01 9.52
N SER A 41 -3.71 1.36 10.74
CA SER A 41 -5.11 1.28 11.17
C SER A 41 -5.83 2.58 10.85
N ALA A 42 -7.12 2.48 10.51
CA ALA A 42 -7.99 3.65 10.47
C ALA A 42 -8.22 4.19 11.90
N LEU A 43 -8.59 5.46 11.98
CA LEU A 43 -9.00 6.10 13.22
C LEU A 43 -10.41 6.70 13.02
N ASN A 44 -11.22 6.70 14.08
CA ASN A 44 -12.57 7.29 14.05
C ASN A 44 -12.45 8.82 14.13
N PHE A 45 -12.15 9.45 13.00
CA PHE A 45 -11.87 10.89 12.92
C PHE A 45 -13.05 11.75 13.38
N GLU A 46 -14.26 11.43 12.92
CA GLU A 46 -15.50 12.12 13.28
C GLU A 46 -15.81 12.14 14.79
N LEU A 47 -15.27 11.17 15.55
CA LEU A 47 -15.52 11.05 17.00
C LEU A 47 -14.52 11.85 17.84
N ARG A 48 -13.59 12.56 17.21
CA ARG A 48 -12.58 13.41 17.87
C ARG A 48 -13.13 14.81 18.11
N SER A 49 -12.59 15.53 19.10
CA SER A 49 -12.92 16.95 19.27
C SER A 49 -12.40 17.77 18.07
N GLU A 50 -12.94 18.97 17.85
CA GLU A 50 -12.48 19.86 16.77
C GLU A 50 -10.96 20.12 16.87
N ASP A 51 -10.46 20.44 18.06
CA ASP A 51 -9.01 20.64 18.30
C ASP A 51 -8.17 19.40 17.95
N GLU A 52 -8.67 18.19 18.25
CA GLU A 52 -7.99 16.93 17.89
C GLU A 52 -8.03 16.69 16.38
N GLN A 53 -9.15 17.00 15.74
CA GLN A 53 -9.31 16.87 14.29
C GLN A 53 -8.31 17.77 13.55
N ASP A 54 -8.21 19.03 13.95
CA ASP A 54 -7.27 20.01 13.39
C ASP A 54 -5.82 19.55 13.58
N ALA A 55 -5.47 19.10 14.80
CA ALA A 55 -4.13 18.58 15.06
C ALA A 55 -3.77 17.35 14.21
N ILE A 56 -4.73 16.45 13.95
CA ILE A 56 -4.54 15.30 13.07
C ILE A 56 -4.30 15.75 11.62
N ILE A 57 -5.07 16.73 11.14
CA ILE A 57 -4.93 17.29 9.79
C ILE A 57 -3.55 17.93 9.62
N ASP A 58 -3.15 18.81 10.54
CA ASP A 58 -1.86 19.53 10.50
C ASP A 58 -0.67 18.56 10.52
N THR A 59 -0.77 17.50 11.33
CA THR A 59 0.24 16.45 11.40
C THR A 59 0.31 15.67 10.09
N TYR A 60 -0.84 15.33 9.50
CA TYR A 60 -0.91 14.58 8.25
C TYR A 60 -0.39 15.42 7.07
N GLU A 61 -0.70 16.72 7.02
CA GLU A 61 -0.14 17.66 6.05
C GLU A 61 1.38 17.71 6.17
N SER A 62 1.89 17.92 7.39
CA SER A 62 3.34 17.96 7.65
C SER A 62 4.03 16.67 7.22
N PHE A 63 3.40 15.52 7.46
CA PHE A 63 3.89 14.23 6.98
C PHE A 63 3.97 14.19 5.45
N LEU A 64 2.90 14.56 4.73
CA LEU A 64 2.89 14.57 3.26
C LEU A 64 3.96 15.50 2.69
N ASN A 65 4.11 16.69 3.28
CA ASN A 65 5.12 17.68 2.87
C ASN A 65 6.56 17.21 3.14
N SER A 66 6.77 16.28 4.08
CA SER A 66 8.09 15.71 4.37
C SER A 66 8.56 14.65 3.36
N ILE A 67 7.66 14.14 2.51
CA ILE A 67 7.94 13.02 1.62
C ILE A 67 8.64 13.51 0.33
N GLY A 68 9.93 13.21 0.21
CA GLY A 68 10.74 13.54 -0.97
C GLY A 68 10.77 12.47 -2.08
N TRP A 69 9.96 11.42 -1.98
CA TRP A 69 9.98 10.27 -2.90
C TRP A 69 8.56 9.78 -3.22
N PRO A 70 8.35 9.08 -4.36
CA PRO A 70 7.02 8.57 -4.70
C PRO A 70 6.50 7.58 -3.65
N ILE A 71 5.29 7.85 -3.15
CA ILE A 71 4.54 6.93 -2.29
C ILE A 71 3.26 6.46 -2.97
N GLN A 72 2.71 5.35 -2.48
CA GLN A 72 1.42 4.85 -2.90
C GLN A 72 0.55 4.65 -1.66
N ILE A 73 -0.59 5.35 -1.61
CA ILE A 73 -1.62 5.16 -0.60
C ILE A 73 -2.64 4.16 -1.17
N LEU A 74 -2.83 3.04 -0.48
CA LEU A 74 -3.76 1.99 -0.88
C LEU A 74 -4.86 1.86 0.16
N VAL A 75 -6.06 2.33 -0.17
CA VAL A 75 -7.26 2.14 0.64
C VAL A 75 -7.98 0.89 0.15
N ARG A 76 -8.25 -0.05 1.05
CA ARG A 76 -9.03 -1.26 0.76
C ARG A 76 -10.05 -1.50 1.84
N THR A 77 -11.31 -1.51 1.46
CA THR A 77 -12.38 -2.09 2.27
C THR A 77 -12.25 -3.61 2.18
N ARG A 78 -12.18 -4.27 3.33
CA ARG A 78 -12.27 -5.74 3.41
C ARG A 78 -13.49 -6.04 4.26
N GLU A 79 -14.28 -7.01 3.83
CA GLU A 79 -15.27 -7.60 4.72
C GLU A 79 -14.51 -8.23 5.90
N ILE A 80 -14.97 -7.92 7.12
CA ILE A 80 -14.44 -8.58 8.31
C ILE A 80 -14.99 -10.00 8.27
N ASP A 81 -14.07 -10.95 8.14
CA ASP A 81 -14.37 -12.36 8.33
C ASP A 81 -14.65 -12.61 9.81
N MET A 82 -15.92 -12.88 10.15
CA MET A 82 -16.39 -13.11 11.51
C MET A 82 -16.28 -14.58 11.94
N ASP A 83 -15.96 -15.50 11.03
CA ASP A 83 -15.93 -16.94 11.32
C ASP A 83 -14.82 -17.32 12.32
N GLY A 84 -13.78 -16.49 12.45
CA GLY A 84 -12.72 -16.66 13.44
C GLY A 84 -13.02 -16.07 14.83
N TYR A 85 -14.16 -15.39 15.01
CA TYR A 85 -14.59 -14.78 16.27
C TYR A 85 -15.75 -15.52 16.96
N LEU A 86 -16.44 -16.41 16.24
CA LEU A 86 -17.47 -17.33 16.75
C LEU A 86 -16.84 -18.66 17.19
#